data_AF-A0A1L7WPF9-F1
#
_entry.id   AF-A0A1L7WPF9-F1
#
_cell.length_a   1.000
_cell.length_b   1.000
_cell.length_c   1.000
_cell.angle_alpha   90.00
_cell.angle_beta   90.00
_cell.angle_gamma   90.00
#
_symmetry.space_group_name_H-M   'P 1'
#
loop_
_entity.id
_entity.type
_entity.pdbx_description
1 polymer ?
#
loop_
_entity_poly.entity_id
_entity_poly.type
_entity_poly.pdbx_seq_one_letter_code
_entity_poly.pdbx_strand_id
1 'polypeptide(L)'
;MGGIISSLHQTYRIIILAIAELRKSDAQFTAVITRINAGPGLPRSKSTKPFWLNDPLFSELVNIQSPRLPTNADIVIIGSGITGAAIAWTLVQQCHRLGLKKKIVVVEARELSSGATGRNGGHIKTASYKTFAELKGKLGVEKALQVVRFQLMHLECLVNLCEQGNFEAAECRRVETADLVLGGEELEKAKREVEEFKRHLPDVDVKVWENEEARERFGINEHVAGAISYEAGALWPYRLVVSIWNELLSDTMSGVVLETSTPAESIDNKGSEGHQFRVHTPRGIIEVGQIVHATNAFAAHLLPGLKGKMAGVRGHMTAQKPDPDFPGVEGKRSWSIAYDSGFDYMTKRPGKAGEIMLGGGYTRSSSKGLSDLGVWEDDSTDPLVEAHLQGIVPAVFGDKARENRLVQSWSGIMGFTADVLPFVGKLDPRITGRTPKKVSESVSSSEWIAAGFCGEGMVMAWLSGVAVALMILGLDDEEALESPGCPAGKSQVPKKNFCIQIRKQGKALRHLPNVVVQVASLKSWDVCRCEKIASIERSKSGPLFARQASSELHAQLDNRPDQIDRERVT
;
A
#
# COMPACT_ATOMS: atom_id res chain seq x y z
N MET A 1 -45.44 -1.43 -40.00
CA MET A 1 -44.28 -0.52 -39.89
C MET A 1 -43.85 -0.19 -38.46
N GLY A 2 -44.75 -0.14 -37.45
CA GLY A 2 -44.38 0.23 -36.06
C GLY A 2 -43.41 -0.70 -35.33
N GLY A 3 -43.47 -2.02 -35.55
CA GLY A 3 -42.57 -2.99 -34.87
C GLY A 3 -41.11 -2.91 -35.32
N ILE A 4 -40.87 -2.62 -36.61
CA ILE A 4 -39.51 -2.47 -37.17
C ILE A 4 -38.87 -1.17 -36.68
N ILE A 5 -39.65 -0.08 -36.62
CA ILE A 5 -39.19 1.22 -36.11
C ILE A 5 -38.87 1.14 -34.61
N SER A 6 -39.67 0.40 -33.82
CA SER A 6 -39.44 0.19 -32.39
C SER A 6 -38.16 -0.62 -32.11
N SER A 7 -37.90 -1.67 -32.90
CA SER A 7 -36.69 -2.49 -32.78
C SER A 7 -35.43 -1.70 -33.14
N LEU A 8 -35.46 -0.92 -34.23
CA LEU A 8 -34.35 -0.04 -34.62
C LEU A 8 -34.06 1.04 -33.57
N HIS A 9 -35.10 1.62 -32.94
CA HIS A 9 -34.94 2.62 -31.88
C HIS A 9 -34.33 2.01 -30.61
N GLN A 10 -34.68 0.77 -30.27
CA GLN A 10 -34.12 0.05 -29.11
C GLN A 10 -32.64 -0.33 -29.34
N THR A 11 -32.30 -0.85 -30.52
CA THR A 11 -30.92 -1.15 -30.91
C THR A 11 -30.07 0.12 -30.95
N TYR A 12 -30.59 1.23 -31.48
CA TYR A 12 -29.92 2.54 -31.47
C TYR A 12 -29.63 3.03 -30.05
N ARG A 13 -30.59 2.92 -29.11
CA ARG A 13 -30.37 3.25 -27.69
C ARG A 13 -29.31 2.36 -27.05
N ILE A 14 -29.31 1.06 -27.32
CA ILE A 14 -28.27 0.14 -26.80
C ILE A 14 -26.89 0.52 -27.33
N ILE A 15 -26.78 0.86 -28.63
CA ILE A 15 -25.51 1.30 -29.23
C ILE A 15 -25.06 2.64 -28.64
N ILE A 16 -25.96 3.61 -28.45
CA ILE A 16 -25.62 4.87 -27.77
C ILE A 16 -25.15 4.62 -26.34
N LEU A 17 -25.83 3.76 -25.58
CA LEU A 17 -25.44 3.42 -24.21
C LEU A 17 -24.08 2.70 -24.20
N ALA A 18 -23.82 1.81 -25.15
CA ALA A 18 -22.52 1.15 -25.29
C ALA A 18 -21.41 2.14 -25.68
N ILE A 19 -21.65 3.05 -26.63
CA ILE A 19 -20.69 4.11 -27.01
C ILE A 19 -20.47 5.07 -25.83
N ALA A 20 -21.53 5.45 -25.11
CA ALA A 20 -21.44 6.31 -23.94
C ALA A 20 -20.64 5.63 -22.82
N GLU A 21 -20.86 4.33 -22.57
CA GLU A 21 -20.11 3.56 -21.58
C GLU A 21 -18.64 3.38 -22.00
N LEU A 22 -18.38 3.13 -23.28
CA LEU A 22 -17.01 3.06 -23.82
C LEU A 22 -16.28 4.42 -23.72
N ARG A 23 -16.95 5.53 -24.06
CA ARG A 23 -16.41 6.89 -23.92
C ARG A 23 -16.19 7.28 -22.46
N LYS A 24 -17.14 6.94 -21.59
CA LYS A 24 -17.04 7.15 -20.15
C LYS A 24 -15.86 6.35 -19.57
N SER A 25 -15.72 5.10 -19.99
CA SER A 25 -14.58 4.25 -19.66
C SER A 25 -13.27 4.90 -20.10
N ASP A 26 -13.13 5.30 -21.36
CA ASP A 26 -11.94 5.97 -21.91
C ASP A 26 -11.57 7.26 -21.15
N ALA A 27 -12.55 8.12 -20.87
CA ALA A 27 -12.36 9.33 -20.08
C ALA A 27 -11.93 9.02 -18.63
N GLN A 28 -12.54 8.00 -17.99
CA GLN A 28 -12.17 7.56 -16.64
C GLN A 28 -10.74 7.01 -16.60
N PHE A 29 -10.36 6.18 -17.59
CA PHE A 29 -9.00 5.67 -17.72
C PHE A 29 -8.01 6.82 -17.90
N THR A 30 -8.26 7.75 -18.81
CA THR A 30 -7.41 8.92 -19.04
C THR A 30 -7.26 9.78 -17.77
N ALA A 31 -8.33 9.98 -17.02
CA ALA A 31 -8.30 10.71 -15.76
C ALA A 31 -7.43 10.00 -14.70
N VAL A 32 -7.55 8.67 -14.58
CA VAL A 32 -6.70 7.85 -13.70
C VAL A 32 -5.23 8.00 -14.09
N ILE A 33 -4.90 7.85 -15.37
CA ILE A 33 -3.53 7.98 -15.88
C ILE A 33 -2.96 9.35 -15.55
N THR A 34 -3.75 10.41 -15.75
CA THR A 34 -3.37 11.79 -15.43
C THR A 34 -3.03 11.94 -13.95
N ARG A 35 -3.89 11.43 -13.07
CA ARG A 35 -3.67 11.48 -11.61
C ARG A 35 -2.44 10.69 -11.15
N ILE A 36 -2.24 9.48 -11.67
CA ILE A 36 -1.06 8.66 -11.36
C ILE A 36 0.23 9.38 -11.82
N ASN A 37 0.20 10.01 -12.99
CA ASN A 37 1.33 10.76 -13.53
C ASN A 37 1.55 12.12 -12.86
N ALA A 38 0.59 12.69 -12.14
CA ALA A 38 0.84 13.89 -11.34
C ALA A 38 1.84 13.59 -10.21
N GLY A 39 1.71 12.40 -9.60
CA GLY A 39 2.47 11.98 -8.43
C GLY A 39 1.93 12.59 -7.13
N PRO A 40 2.44 12.13 -5.97
CA PRO A 40 1.86 12.44 -4.66
C PRO A 40 2.07 13.87 -4.16
N GLY A 41 3.16 14.53 -4.55
CA GLY A 41 3.60 15.75 -3.86
C GLY A 41 3.88 15.49 -2.37
N LEU A 42 3.86 16.56 -1.57
CA LEU A 42 3.81 16.46 -0.10
C LEU A 42 2.39 16.10 0.36
N PRO A 43 2.23 15.38 1.49
CA PRO A 43 0.90 15.14 2.05
C PRO A 43 0.19 16.46 2.37
N ARG A 44 -1.13 16.49 2.18
CA ARG A 44 -1.96 17.65 2.50
C ARG A 44 -1.89 17.97 4.00
N SER A 45 -1.86 19.27 4.32
CA SER A 45 -1.83 19.75 5.70
C SER A 45 -3.15 19.48 6.44
N LYS A 46 -4.28 19.60 5.74
CA LYS A 46 -5.59 19.15 6.23
C LYS A 46 -5.82 17.71 5.79
N SER A 47 -6.29 16.87 6.71
CA SER A 47 -6.65 15.47 6.43
C SER A 47 -7.84 15.06 7.31
N THR A 48 -8.54 13.98 6.94
CA THR A 48 -9.56 13.39 7.83
C THR A 48 -8.88 12.92 9.12
N LYS A 49 -9.55 13.09 10.26
CA LYS A 49 -9.04 12.60 11.55
C LYS A 49 -9.34 11.09 11.68
N PRO A 50 -8.36 10.21 11.86
CA PRO A 50 -8.58 8.79 12.12
C PRO A 50 -8.92 8.54 13.59
N PHE A 51 -9.75 7.53 13.88
CA PHE A 51 -10.08 7.14 15.26
C PHE A 51 -8.82 6.83 16.09
N TRP A 52 -7.84 6.17 15.47
CA TRP A 52 -6.59 5.75 16.10
C TRP A 52 -5.74 6.88 16.70
N LEU A 53 -5.99 8.13 16.28
CA LEU A 53 -5.24 9.31 16.72
C LEU A 53 -5.99 10.14 17.78
N ASN A 54 -7.17 9.72 18.23
CA ASN A 54 -7.98 10.50 19.17
C ASN A 54 -7.39 10.58 20.59
N ASP A 55 -6.58 9.60 20.98
CA ASP A 55 -6.00 9.47 22.32
C ASP A 55 -4.54 9.01 22.23
N PRO A 56 -3.60 9.95 21.97
CA PRO A 56 -2.19 9.62 21.84
C PRO A 56 -1.57 9.30 23.21
N LEU A 57 -1.00 8.09 23.34
CA LEU A 57 -0.38 7.60 24.58
C LEU A 57 0.76 8.50 25.09
N PHE A 58 1.55 9.07 24.18
CA PHE A 58 2.67 9.97 24.46
C PHE A 58 2.45 11.28 23.69
N SER A 59 1.63 12.17 24.25
CA SER A 59 1.20 13.42 23.61
C SER A 59 2.37 14.34 23.20
N GLU A 60 3.46 14.29 23.97
CA GLU A 60 4.70 15.03 23.77
C GLU A 60 5.46 14.61 22.51
N LEU A 61 5.26 13.36 22.04
CA LEU A 61 5.91 12.85 20.83
C LEU A 61 5.17 13.23 19.54
N VAL A 62 3.88 13.59 19.63
CA VAL A 62 3.02 13.83 18.46
C VAL A 62 3.60 14.91 17.54
N ASN A 63 4.08 16.00 18.14
CA ASN A 63 4.64 17.17 17.47
C ASN A 63 6.09 17.45 17.88
N ILE A 64 6.85 16.41 18.21
CA ILE A 64 8.24 16.56 18.66
C ILE A 64 9.12 17.20 17.57
N GLN A 65 9.88 18.21 17.98
CA GLN A 65 10.90 18.88 17.19
C GLN A 65 12.05 19.33 18.10
N SER A 66 13.29 19.18 17.65
CA SER A 66 14.42 19.78 18.33
C SER A 66 14.40 21.32 18.16
N PRO A 67 14.96 22.12 19.08
CA PRO A 67 15.06 23.58 18.88
C PRO A 67 15.84 23.98 17.62
N ARG A 68 16.81 23.16 17.20
CA ARG A 68 17.58 23.33 15.96
C ARG A 68 17.66 21.99 15.24
N LEU A 69 17.37 22.01 13.94
CA LEU A 69 17.50 20.84 13.09
C LEU A 69 18.98 20.38 13.04
N PRO A 70 19.28 19.09 13.20
CA PRO A 70 20.64 18.59 12.98
C PRO A 70 21.13 18.88 11.56
N THR A 71 22.33 19.43 11.41
CA THR A 71 22.90 19.79 10.09
C THR A 71 23.53 18.61 9.35
N ASN A 72 23.79 17.50 10.05
CA ASN A 72 24.32 16.27 9.48
C ASN A 72 23.75 15.03 10.18
N ALA A 73 23.80 13.88 9.51
CA ALA A 73 23.46 12.57 10.05
C ALA A 73 24.19 11.45 9.29
N ASP A 74 24.48 10.32 9.94
CA ASP A 74 24.92 9.13 9.22
C ASP A 74 23.79 8.59 8.33
N ILE A 75 22.57 8.59 8.88
CA ILE A 75 21.37 8.01 8.27
C ILE A 75 20.20 9.00 8.44
N VAL A 76 19.51 9.31 7.35
CA VAL A 76 18.21 10.01 7.38
C VAL A 76 17.11 9.03 6.98
N ILE A 77 16.11 8.86 7.83
CA ILE A 77 14.89 8.10 7.55
C ILE A 77 13.77 9.08 7.26
N ILE A 78 13.13 8.96 6.09
CA ILE A 78 12.02 9.82 5.68
C ILE A 78 10.72 9.05 5.90
N GLY A 79 9.93 9.49 6.88
CA GLY A 79 8.67 8.88 7.30
C GLY A 79 8.80 8.16 8.65
N SER A 80 7.88 8.48 9.57
CA SER A 80 7.87 7.96 10.94
C SER A 80 6.91 6.78 11.17
N GLY A 81 6.22 6.31 10.12
CA GLY A 81 5.29 5.18 10.23
C GLY A 81 5.99 3.85 10.57
N ILE A 82 5.22 2.76 10.59
CA ILE A 82 5.69 1.42 11.00
C ILE A 82 6.98 0.97 10.30
N THR A 83 7.16 1.32 9.02
CA THR A 83 8.40 1.02 8.28
C THR A 83 9.59 1.81 8.82
N GLY A 84 9.44 3.12 9.05
CA GLY A 84 10.50 3.97 9.59
C GLY A 84 10.88 3.55 11.01
N ALA A 85 9.88 3.21 11.83
CA ALA A 85 10.08 2.69 13.18
C ALA A 85 10.83 1.36 13.17
N ALA A 86 10.45 0.41 12.30
CA ALA A 86 11.15 -0.86 12.15
C ALA A 86 12.63 -0.67 11.76
N ILE A 87 12.90 0.26 10.83
CA ILE A 87 14.26 0.57 10.37
C ILE A 87 15.08 1.19 11.51
N ALA A 88 14.55 2.20 12.18
CA ALA A 88 15.23 2.85 13.31
C ALA A 88 15.48 1.85 14.44
N TRP A 89 14.48 1.05 14.80
CA TRP A 89 14.56 0.00 15.82
C TRP A 89 15.68 -1.00 15.53
N THR A 90 15.68 -1.58 14.32
CA THR A 90 16.73 -2.53 13.93
C THR A 90 18.10 -1.87 13.88
N LEU A 91 18.21 -0.65 13.32
CA LEU A 91 19.49 0.05 13.26
C LEU A 91 20.08 0.30 14.64
N VAL A 92 19.29 0.81 15.60
CA VAL A 92 19.79 1.09 16.96
C VAL A 92 20.21 -0.21 17.65
N GLN A 93 19.37 -1.24 17.61
CA GLN A 93 19.67 -2.53 18.25
C GLN A 93 20.96 -3.16 17.70
N GLN A 94 21.11 -3.18 16.37
CA GLN A 94 22.28 -3.77 15.74
C GLN A 94 23.54 -2.89 15.90
N CYS A 95 23.40 -1.57 15.87
CA CYS A 95 24.52 -0.67 16.16
C CYS A 95 25.01 -0.84 17.60
N HIS A 96 24.10 -0.91 18.57
CA HIS A 96 24.45 -1.19 19.96
C HIS A 96 25.19 -2.53 20.11
N ARG A 97 24.66 -3.60 19.50
CA ARG A 97 25.30 -4.93 19.49
C ARG A 97 26.71 -4.91 18.90
N LEU A 98 26.92 -4.15 17.83
CA LEU A 98 28.20 -4.03 17.13
C LEU A 98 29.14 -2.97 17.73
N GLY A 99 28.72 -2.25 18.78
CA GLY A 99 29.49 -1.12 19.32
C GLY A 99 29.63 0.06 18.35
N LEU A 100 28.76 0.15 17.34
CA LEU A 100 28.74 1.23 16.36
C LEU A 100 27.93 2.41 16.91
N LYS A 101 28.44 3.63 16.67
CA LYS A 101 27.70 4.86 16.92
C LYS A 101 27.24 5.45 15.60
N LYS A 102 25.93 5.56 15.42
CA LYS A 102 25.31 6.14 14.23
C LYS A 102 24.32 7.22 14.64
N LYS A 103 24.44 8.39 14.01
CA LYS A 103 23.49 9.49 14.14
C LYS A 103 22.36 9.28 13.13
N ILE A 104 21.17 8.96 13.64
CA ILE A 104 19.97 8.68 12.87
C ILE A 104 19.02 9.87 13.04
N VAL A 105 18.64 10.51 11.94
CA VAL A 105 17.63 11.57 11.94
C VAL A 105 16.40 11.10 11.17
N VAL A 106 15.24 11.22 11.79
CA VAL A 106 13.95 10.83 11.22
C VAL A 106 13.16 12.09 10.95
N VAL A 107 12.75 12.30 9.70
CA VAL A 107 11.95 13.46 9.30
C VAL A 107 10.55 13.00 8.91
N GLU A 108 9.53 13.64 9.48
CA GLU A 108 8.12 13.37 9.23
C GLU A 108 7.41 14.64 8.77
N ALA A 109 6.63 14.54 7.70
CA ALA A 109 5.99 15.69 7.07
C ALA A 109 4.81 16.24 7.90
N ARG A 110 4.14 15.38 8.68
CA ARG A 110 3.00 15.75 9.54
C ARG A 110 3.31 15.43 11.01
N GLU A 111 2.27 15.11 11.78
CA GLU A 111 2.38 14.52 13.12
C GLU A 111 2.93 13.09 13.04
N LEU A 112 3.58 12.67 14.12
CA LEU A 112 4.15 11.33 14.29
C LEU A 112 3.16 10.25 13.82
N SER A 113 3.57 9.39 12.90
CA SER A 113 2.81 8.21 12.42
C SER A 113 1.37 8.47 11.93
N SER A 114 1.03 9.72 11.57
CA SER A 114 -0.33 10.13 11.14
C SER A 114 -0.72 9.67 9.72
N GLY A 115 0.19 9.03 8.99
CA GLY A 115 -0.02 8.48 7.65
C GLY A 115 -0.78 7.14 7.62
N ALA A 116 -0.44 6.27 6.67
CA ALA A 116 -1.10 4.97 6.46
C ALA A 116 -1.10 4.07 7.73
N THR A 117 -0.04 4.14 8.55
CA THR A 117 0.03 3.42 9.84
C THR A 117 -1.10 3.84 10.78
N GLY A 118 -1.34 5.14 10.98
CA GLY A 118 -2.43 5.64 11.82
C GLY A 118 -3.82 5.56 11.18
N ARG A 119 -3.98 4.92 10.01
CA ARG A 119 -5.21 4.96 9.21
C ARG A 119 -5.76 3.60 8.77
N ASN A 120 -5.07 2.49 9.04
CA ASN A 120 -5.50 1.16 8.58
C ASN A 120 -6.46 0.46 9.57
N GLY A 121 -6.84 -0.80 9.31
CA GLY A 121 -7.78 -1.55 10.16
C GLY A 121 -7.20 -2.27 11.38
N GLY A 122 -5.90 -2.23 11.63
CA GLY A 122 -5.29 -2.88 12.79
C GLY A 122 -5.12 -4.39 12.68
N HIS A 123 -5.21 -4.95 11.48
CA HIS A 123 -5.05 -6.39 11.25
C HIS A 123 -3.58 -6.80 11.18
N ILE A 124 -3.27 -7.94 11.79
CA ILE A 124 -2.06 -8.74 11.57
C ILE A 124 -2.52 -10.02 10.86
N LYS A 125 -2.92 -9.88 9.60
CA LYS A 125 -3.65 -10.91 8.87
C LYS A 125 -3.12 -11.04 7.45
N THR A 126 -2.85 -12.27 7.05
CA THR A 126 -2.55 -12.63 5.65
C THR A 126 -3.43 -13.79 5.22
N ALA A 127 -4.21 -13.62 4.15
CA ALA A 127 -5.01 -14.70 3.55
C ALA A 127 -4.12 -15.61 2.70
N SER A 128 -3.21 -16.33 3.35
CA SER A 128 -2.09 -17.05 2.72
C SER A 128 -2.51 -18.03 1.61
N TYR A 129 -3.64 -18.72 1.77
CA TYR A 129 -4.20 -19.62 0.75
C TYR A 129 -4.53 -18.88 -0.56
N LYS A 130 -5.17 -17.70 -0.43
CA LYS A 130 -5.53 -16.85 -1.57
C LYS A 130 -4.30 -16.20 -2.18
N THR A 131 -3.41 -15.66 -1.36
CA THR A 131 -2.17 -15.05 -1.84
C THR A 131 -1.30 -16.06 -2.58
N PHE A 132 -1.21 -17.31 -2.09
CA PHE A 132 -0.51 -18.39 -2.79
C PHE A 132 -1.12 -18.66 -4.16
N ALA A 133 -2.43 -18.82 -4.25
CA ALA A 133 -3.13 -19.07 -5.52
C ALA A 133 -2.88 -17.95 -6.55
N GLU A 134 -2.96 -16.69 -6.12
CA GLU A 134 -2.73 -15.52 -6.97
C GLU A 134 -1.27 -15.41 -7.44
N LEU A 135 -0.31 -15.61 -6.54
CA LEU A 135 1.11 -15.47 -6.86
C LEU A 135 1.65 -16.66 -7.64
N LYS A 136 1.13 -17.87 -7.42
CA LYS A 136 1.54 -19.08 -8.16
C LYS A 136 1.35 -18.88 -9.66
N GLY A 137 0.22 -18.35 -10.09
CA GLY A 137 -0.06 -18.09 -11.50
C GLY A 137 0.89 -17.08 -12.15
N LYS A 138 1.41 -16.11 -11.37
CA LYS A 138 2.27 -15.02 -11.85
C LYS A 138 3.77 -15.32 -11.75
N LEU A 139 4.19 -15.98 -10.68
CA LEU A 139 5.60 -16.15 -10.30
C LEU A 139 6.08 -17.61 -10.37
N GLY A 140 5.15 -18.56 -10.45
CA GLY A 140 5.42 -19.99 -10.22
C GLY A 140 5.42 -20.34 -8.73
N VAL A 141 5.28 -21.65 -8.44
CA VAL A 141 5.09 -22.21 -7.10
C VAL A 141 6.18 -21.78 -6.12
N GLU A 142 7.45 -22.00 -6.47
CA GLU A 142 8.57 -21.76 -5.56
C GLU A 142 8.66 -20.30 -5.08
N LYS A 143 8.53 -19.35 -6.01
CA LYS A 143 8.57 -17.92 -5.68
C LYS A 143 7.34 -17.46 -4.92
N ALA A 144 6.17 -18.03 -5.22
CA ALA A 144 4.95 -17.76 -4.47
C ALA A 144 5.11 -18.22 -3.01
N LEU A 145 5.66 -19.42 -2.78
CA LEU A 145 5.92 -19.93 -1.43
C LEU A 145 6.92 -19.07 -0.66
N GLN A 146 7.96 -18.54 -1.31
CA GLN A 146 8.90 -17.61 -0.67
C GLN A 146 8.20 -16.34 -0.17
N VAL A 147 7.30 -15.77 -0.97
CA VAL A 147 6.52 -14.59 -0.55
C VAL A 147 5.55 -14.94 0.57
N VAL A 148 4.83 -16.05 0.47
CA VAL A 148 3.84 -16.45 1.47
C VAL A 148 4.48 -16.80 2.81
N ARG A 149 5.63 -17.50 2.81
CA ARG A 149 6.40 -17.76 4.04
C ARG A 149 6.86 -16.47 4.70
N PHE A 150 7.36 -15.52 3.92
CA PHE A 150 7.74 -14.21 4.41
C PHE A 150 6.55 -13.47 5.04
N GLN A 151 5.37 -13.52 4.40
CA GLN A 151 4.15 -12.95 4.96
C GLN A 151 3.77 -13.63 6.27
N LEU A 152 3.77 -14.96 6.36
CA LEU A 152 3.38 -15.68 7.58
C LEU A 152 4.22 -15.30 8.81
N MET A 153 5.49 -14.93 8.63
CA MET A 153 6.38 -14.50 9.73
C MET A 153 5.90 -13.24 10.46
N HIS A 154 5.05 -12.40 9.85
CA HIS A 154 4.64 -11.11 10.43
C HIS A 154 3.89 -11.26 11.76
N LEU A 155 3.10 -12.34 11.92
CA LEU A 155 2.27 -12.54 13.10
C LEU A 155 3.13 -12.75 14.34
N GLU A 156 3.98 -13.79 14.30
CA GLU A 156 4.94 -14.08 15.38
C GLU A 156 5.84 -12.88 15.66
N CYS A 157 6.35 -12.24 14.60
CA CYS A 157 7.27 -11.12 14.75
C CYS A 157 6.64 -9.94 15.50
N LEU A 158 5.42 -9.54 15.15
CA LEU A 158 4.76 -8.41 15.79
C LEU A 158 4.21 -8.75 17.18
N VAL A 159 3.71 -9.97 17.39
CA VAL A 159 3.28 -10.43 18.72
C VAL A 159 4.46 -10.45 19.69
N ASN A 160 5.56 -11.10 19.31
CA ASN A 160 6.77 -11.18 20.14
C ASN A 160 7.38 -9.79 20.40
N LEU A 161 7.36 -8.90 19.41
CA LEU A 161 7.79 -7.51 19.61
C LEU A 161 6.96 -6.80 20.68
N CYS A 162 5.63 -6.93 20.64
CA CYS A 162 4.76 -6.29 21.62
C CYS A 162 4.95 -6.87 23.02
N GLU A 163 5.08 -8.19 23.12
CA GLU A 163 5.29 -8.89 24.41
C GLU A 163 6.64 -8.54 25.02
N GLN A 164 7.74 -8.66 24.25
CA GLN A 164 9.09 -8.38 24.75
C GLN A 164 9.34 -6.89 25.00
N GLY A 165 8.67 -6.01 24.23
CA GLY A 165 8.73 -4.56 24.42
C GLY A 165 7.78 -4.04 25.52
N ASN A 166 6.96 -4.89 26.13
CA ASN A 166 5.91 -4.49 27.08
C ASN A 166 4.96 -3.42 26.50
N PHE A 167 4.63 -3.52 25.20
CA PHE A 167 3.78 -2.56 24.49
C PHE A 167 2.28 -2.89 24.65
N GLU A 168 1.81 -3.11 25.87
CA GLU A 168 0.42 -3.52 26.16
C GLU A 168 -0.63 -2.58 25.57
N ALA A 169 -0.34 -1.27 25.55
CA ALA A 169 -1.21 -0.26 24.97
C ALA A 169 -1.46 -0.45 23.45
N ALA A 170 -0.62 -1.22 22.76
CA ALA A 170 -0.84 -1.63 21.38
C ALA A 170 -2.01 -2.59 21.22
N GLU A 171 -2.58 -3.15 22.29
CA GLU A 171 -3.69 -4.11 22.24
C GLU A 171 -3.39 -5.31 21.32
N CYS A 172 -2.10 -5.66 21.18
CA CYS A 172 -1.67 -6.73 20.29
C CYS A 172 -2.14 -8.08 20.82
N ARG A 173 -2.78 -8.86 19.95
CA ARG A 173 -3.38 -10.13 20.32
C ARG A 173 -3.51 -11.05 19.13
N ARG A 174 -3.45 -12.35 19.39
CA ARG A 174 -3.88 -13.39 18.44
C ARG A 174 -5.39 -13.45 18.39
N VAL A 175 -5.92 -13.69 17.19
CA VAL A 175 -7.34 -13.82 16.91
C VAL A 175 -7.59 -14.96 15.93
N GLU A 176 -8.77 -15.55 16.01
CA GLU A 176 -9.31 -16.31 14.88
C GLU A 176 -9.79 -15.31 13.83
N THR A 177 -9.36 -15.44 12.58
CA THR A 177 -10.00 -14.72 11.48
C THR A 177 -10.96 -15.63 10.73
N ALA A 178 -12.05 -15.06 10.23
CA ALA A 178 -12.99 -15.72 9.34
C ALA A 178 -13.19 -14.90 8.05
N ASP A 179 -12.82 -15.47 6.91
CA ASP A 179 -13.13 -14.94 5.60
C ASP A 179 -14.52 -15.45 5.20
N LEU A 180 -15.53 -14.63 5.40
CA LEU A 180 -16.93 -14.89 5.10
C LEU A 180 -17.14 -14.73 3.59
N VAL A 181 -17.54 -15.80 2.91
CA VAL A 181 -17.71 -15.83 1.46
C VAL A 181 -19.20 -15.79 1.13
N LEU A 182 -19.66 -14.72 0.47
CA LEU A 182 -21.10 -14.55 0.21
C LEU A 182 -21.63 -15.48 -0.88
N GLY A 183 -20.86 -15.73 -1.94
CA GLY A 183 -21.30 -16.53 -3.08
C GLY A 183 -20.80 -17.98 -3.07
N GLY A 184 -21.63 -18.90 -3.56
CA GLY A 184 -21.33 -20.34 -3.57
C GLY A 184 -20.20 -20.72 -4.54
N GLU A 185 -20.13 -20.08 -5.71
CA GLU A 185 -19.05 -20.33 -6.68
C GLU A 185 -17.69 -19.85 -6.12
N GLU A 186 -17.69 -18.71 -5.44
CA GLU A 186 -16.52 -18.17 -4.76
C GLU A 186 -16.07 -19.06 -3.60
N LEU A 187 -17.02 -19.66 -2.86
CA LEU A 187 -16.69 -20.61 -1.79
C LEU A 187 -16.04 -21.88 -2.37
N GLU A 188 -16.62 -22.44 -3.43
CA GLU A 188 -16.04 -23.61 -4.11
C GLU A 188 -14.64 -23.32 -4.67
N LYS A 189 -14.43 -22.11 -5.17
CA LYS A 189 -13.08 -21.65 -5.56
C LYS A 189 -12.15 -21.58 -4.36
N ALA A 190 -12.56 -20.93 -3.27
CA ALA A 190 -11.75 -20.80 -2.05
C ALA A 190 -11.39 -22.17 -1.46
N LYS A 191 -12.31 -23.15 -1.49
CA LYS A 191 -12.06 -24.54 -1.08
C LYS A 191 -10.91 -25.17 -1.86
N ARG A 192 -10.92 -25.06 -3.19
CA ARG A 192 -9.83 -25.56 -4.05
C ARG A 192 -8.50 -24.86 -3.76
N GLU A 193 -8.52 -23.55 -3.51
CA GLU A 193 -7.33 -22.78 -3.14
C GLU A 193 -6.75 -23.25 -1.79
N VAL A 194 -7.60 -23.51 -0.79
CA VAL A 194 -7.20 -24.05 0.51
C VAL A 194 -6.61 -25.45 0.38
N GLU A 195 -7.28 -26.35 -0.37
CA GLU A 195 -6.77 -27.70 -0.61
C GLU A 195 -5.39 -27.69 -1.28
N GLU A 196 -5.22 -26.83 -2.30
CA GLU A 196 -3.94 -26.72 -2.99
C GLU A 196 -2.86 -26.14 -2.08
N PHE A 197 -3.18 -25.08 -1.33
CA PHE A 197 -2.27 -24.45 -0.38
C PHE A 197 -1.74 -25.44 0.65
N LYS A 198 -2.63 -26.27 1.22
CA LYS A 198 -2.26 -27.31 2.20
C LYS A 198 -1.32 -28.37 1.65
N ARG A 199 -1.31 -28.64 0.34
CA ARG A 199 -0.33 -29.57 -0.26
C ARG A 199 1.11 -29.02 -0.18
N HIS A 200 1.28 -27.71 -0.11
CA HIS A 200 2.59 -27.06 -0.06
C HIS A 200 2.99 -26.59 1.35
N LEU A 201 2.00 -26.25 2.20
CA LEU A 201 2.21 -25.77 3.56
C LEU A 201 1.21 -26.45 4.52
N PRO A 202 1.37 -27.76 4.79
CA PRO A 202 0.43 -28.53 5.61
C PRO A 202 0.39 -28.09 7.07
N ASP A 203 1.45 -27.44 7.56
CA ASP A 203 1.56 -26.99 8.96
C ASP A 203 0.77 -25.71 9.24
N VAL A 204 0.26 -25.03 8.20
CA VAL A 204 -0.57 -23.83 8.37
C VAL A 204 -2.04 -24.24 8.49
N ASP A 205 -2.60 -24.10 9.70
CA ASP A 205 -3.99 -24.48 9.97
C ASP A 205 -4.99 -23.53 9.32
N VAL A 206 -5.65 -24.02 8.27
CA VAL A 206 -6.72 -23.32 7.55
C VAL A 206 -7.95 -24.24 7.48
N LYS A 207 -9.11 -23.76 7.93
CA LYS A 207 -10.34 -24.56 8.02
C LYS A 207 -11.42 -23.98 7.11
N VAL A 208 -12.22 -24.87 6.53
CA VAL A 208 -13.39 -24.51 5.73
C VAL A 208 -14.63 -24.84 6.55
N TRP A 209 -15.59 -23.93 6.58
CA TRP A 209 -16.88 -24.07 7.25
C TRP A 209 -17.97 -23.80 6.22
N GLU A 210 -18.97 -24.66 6.15
CA GLU A 210 -20.03 -24.60 5.14
C GLU A 210 -21.42 -24.50 5.79
N ASN A 211 -22.35 -23.85 5.10
CA ASN A 211 -23.78 -23.84 5.42
C ASN A 211 -24.06 -23.50 6.91
N GLU A 212 -24.81 -24.37 7.60
CA GLU A 212 -25.27 -24.16 8.97
C GLU A 212 -24.12 -24.08 9.98
N GLU A 213 -23.04 -24.84 9.77
CA GLU A 213 -21.89 -24.83 10.67
C GLU A 213 -21.19 -23.46 10.69
N ALA A 214 -21.09 -22.82 9.51
CA ALA A 214 -20.56 -21.45 9.40
C ALA A 214 -21.50 -20.44 10.07
N ARG A 215 -22.81 -20.60 9.91
CA ARG A 215 -23.84 -19.71 10.50
C ARG A 215 -23.80 -19.74 12.02
N GLU A 216 -23.82 -20.94 12.61
CA GLU A 216 -23.78 -21.14 14.05
C GLU A 216 -22.46 -20.61 14.65
N ARG A 217 -21.31 -20.95 14.06
CA ARG A 217 -19.99 -20.60 14.60
C ARG A 217 -19.69 -19.10 14.54
N PHE A 218 -20.06 -18.44 13.43
CA PHE A 218 -19.69 -17.05 13.18
C PHE A 218 -20.85 -16.06 13.41
N GLY A 219 -22.06 -16.56 13.68
CA GLY A 219 -23.22 -15.73 13.96
C GLY A 219 -23.71 -14.93 12.74
N ILE A 220 -23.48 -15.47 11.54
CA ILE A 220 -23.80 -14.87 10.24
C ILE A 220 -25.15 -15.37 9.73
N ASN A 221 -25.77 -14.61 8.81
CA ASN A 221 -27.07 -14.96 8.22
C ASN A 221 -26.96 -15.92 7.02
N GLU A 222 -28.10 -16.23 6.42
CA GLU A 222 -28.24 -17.17 5.30
C GLU A 222 -27.65 -16.69 3.98
N HIS A 223 -27.30 -15.41 3.85
CA HIS A 223 -26.69 -14.83 2.65
C HIS A 223 -25.18 -15.07 2.55
N VAL A 224 -24.57 -15.67 3.57
CA VAL A 224 -23.18 -16.13 3.53
C VAL A 224 -23.15 -17.61 3.18
N ALA A 225 -22.46 -17.98 2.10
CA ALA A 225 -22.35 -19.35 1.64
C ALA A 225 -21.46 -20.22 2.57
N GLY A 226 -20.41 -19.62 3.12
CA GLY A 226 -19.48 -20.31 4.02
C GLY A 226 -18.36 -19.41 4.51
N ALA A 227 -17.38 -19.99 5.21
CA ALA A 227 -16.26 -19.26 5.76
C ALA A 227 -14.95 -20.06 5.68
N ILE A 228 -13.84 -19.34 5.49
CA ILE A 228 -12.48 -19.88 5.67
C ILE A 228 -11.90 -19.29 6.95
N SER A 229 -11.48 -20.12 7.91
CA SER A 229 -10.89 -19.62 9.16
C SER A 229 -9.45 -20.06 9.35
N TYR A 230 -8.66 -19.19 9.96
CA TYR A 230 -7.24 -19.42 10.24
C TYR A 230 -6.77 -18.47 11.34
N GLU A 231 -5.55 -18.67 11.82
CA GLU A 231 -4.94 -17.81 12.82
C GLU A 231 -4.50 -16.47 12.21
N ALA A 232 -4.75 -15.39 12.94
CA ALA A 232 -4.29 -14.05 12.64
C ALA A 232 -4.02 -13.29 13.95
N GLY A 233 -3.75 -12.00 13.85
CA GLY A 233 -3.70 -11.09 14.98
C GLY A 233 -4.40 -9.77 14.69
N ALA A 234 -4.52 -8.96 15.73
CA ALA A 234 -5.00 -7.59 15.64
C ALA A 234 -4.29 -6.74 16.69
N LEU A 235 -4.15 -5.45 16.40
CA LEU A 235 -3.53 -4.46 17.28
C LEU A 235 -4.07 -3.05 17.00
N TRP A 236 -3.73 -2.09 17.85
CA TRP A 236 -3.83 -0.65 17.63
C TRP A 236 -2.52 -0.16 16.99
N PRO A 237 -2.49 0.10 15.66
CA PRO A 237 -1.23 0.35 14.94
C PRO A 237 -0.49 1.59 15.41
N TYR A 238 -1.23 2.65 15.69
CA TYR A 238 -0.64 3.90 16.16
C TYR A 238 0.04 3.73 17.52
N ARG A 239 -0.64 3.12 18.50
CA ARG A 239 -0.09 2.85 19.83
C ARG A 239 1.14 1.94 19.80
N LEU A 240 1.17 0.91 18.95
CA LEU A 240 2.40 0.13 18.74
C LEU A 240 3.57 1.04 18.33
N VAL A 241 3.37 1.83 17.28
CA VAL A 241 4.47 2.60 16.70
C VAL A 241 4.91 3.74 17.60
N VAL A 242 4.01 4.41 18.32
CA VAL A 242 4.42 5.45 19.27
C VAL A 242 5.14 4.88 20.49
N SER A 243 4.80 3.67 20.96
CA SER A 243 5.56 3.01 22.03
C SER A 243 6.97 2.67 21.60
N ILE A 244 7.15 2.24 20.35
CA ILE A 244 8.49 2.00 19.78
C ILE A 244 9.28 3.30 19.68
N TRP A 245 8.66 4.40 19.22
CA TRP A 245 9.34 5.69 19.18
C TRP A 245 9.68 6.22 20.57
N ASN A 246 8.80 6.04 21.55
CA ASN A 246 9.07 6.41 22.94
C ASN A 246 10.33 5.70 23.46
N GLU A 247 10.45 4.39 23.21
CA GLU A 247 11.64 3.63 23.59
C GLU A 247 12.89 4.10 22.82
N LEU A 248 12.79 4.32 21.50
CA LEU A 248 13.91 4.77 20.67
C LEU A 248 14.43 6.17 21.02
N LEU A 249 13.60 7.01 21.63
CA LEU A 249 13.94 8.37 22.04
C LEU A 249 14.28 8.48 23.53
N SER A 250 14.24 7.36 24.26
CA SER A 250 14.61 7.31 25.67
C SER A 250 16.13 7.47 25.85
N ASP A 251 16.54 7.85 27.06
CA ASP A 251 17.97 8.07 27.39
C ASP A 251 18.83 6.80 27.27
N THR A 252 18.22 5.61 27.31
CA THR A 252 18.92 4.33 27.13
C THR A 252 19.31 4.09 25.68
N MET A 253 18.62 4.75 24.73
CA MET A 253 18.78 4.58 23.29
C MET A 253 19.31 5.87 22.65
N SER A 254 20.62 6.09 22.75
CA SER A 254 21.25 7.30 22.20
C SER A 254 21.40 7.25 20.68
N GLY A 255 21.27 8.41 20.01
CA GLY A 255 21.66 8.58 18.61
C GLY A 255 20.50 8.74 17.61
N VAL A 256 19.26 8.68 18.06
CA VAL A 256 18.06 8.94 17.23
C VAL A 256 17.51 10.34 17.53
N VAL A 257 17.15 11.07 16.48
CA VAL A 257 16.41 12.34 16.57
C VAL A 257 15.19 12.24 15.66
N LEU A 258 14.00 12.55 16.18
CA LEU A 258 12.75 12.59 15.43
C LEU A 258 12.28 14.03 15.26
N GLU A 259 12.00 14.41 14.02
CA GLU A 259 11.59 15.77 13.63
C GLU A 259 10.26 15.68 12.89
N THR A 260 9.16 15.84 13.62
CA THR A 260 7.81 15.94 13.04
C THR A 260 7.60 17.32 12.40
N SER A 261 6.54 17.49 11.61
CA SER A 261 6.26 18.73 10.88
C SER A 261 7.47 19.30 10.12
N THR A 262 8.33 18.39 9.63
CA THR A 262 9.60 18.67 8.95
C THR A 262 9.62 17.88 7.63
N PRO A 263 8.82 18.29 6.63
CA PRO A 263 8.77 17.58 5.36
C PRO A 263 10.12 17.62 4.65
N ALA A 264 10.56 16.48 4.13
CA ALA A 264 11.63 16.43 3.14
C ALA A 264 11.08 16.88 1.79
N GLU A 265 11.50 18.06 1.33
CA GLU A 265 10.96 18.71 0.13
C GLU A 265 11.74 18.32 -1.13
N SER A 266 13.05 18.13 -0.99
CA SER A 266 13.91 17.70 -2.09
C SER A 266 15.21 17.08 -1.60
N ILE A 267 15.90 16.35 -2.49
CA ILE A 267 17.19 15.72 -2.23
C ILE A 267 18.13 16.06 -3.40
N ASP A 268 19.34 16.49 -3.07
CA ASP A 268 20.45 16.57 -4.03
C ASP A 268 21.68 15.80 -3.52
N ASN A 269 22.70 15.67 -4.37
CA ASN A 269 23.97 14.99 -4.10
C ASN A 269 25.17 15.97 -4.05
N LYS A 270 24.94 17.19 -3.55
CA LYS A 270 25.96 18.25 -3.45
C LYS A 270 26.58 18.36 -2.04
N GLY A 271 26.38 17.35 -1.20
CA GLY A 271 26.92 17.30 0.15
C GLY A 271 28.45 17.13 0.20
N SER A 272 28.97 17.05 1.42
CA SER A 272 30.39 16.92 1.71
C SER A 272 30.90 15.48 1.55
N GLU A 273 32.21 15.30 1.67
CA GLU A 273 32.84 13.98 1.63
C GLU A 273 32.31 13.09 2.76
N GLY A 274 31.80 11.90 2.41
CA GLY A 274 31.12 10.98 3.34
C GLY A 274 29.65 11.29 3.64
N HIS A 275 29.18 12.50 3.37
CA HIS A 275 27.78 12.94 3.53
C HIS A 275 27.26 13.55 2.23
N GLN A 276 27.33 12.79 1.15
CA GLN A 276 27.18 13.33 -0.20
C GLN A 276 25.77 13.81 -0.53
N PHE A 277 24.75 13.34 0.19
CA PHE A 277 23.38 13.78 -0.03
C PHE A 277 23.01 14.95 0.87
N ARG A 278 22.10 15.78 0.41
CA ARG A 278 21.46 16.85 1.18
C ARG A 278 19.96 16.68 1.13
N VAL A 279 19.34 16.55 2.31
CA VAL A 279 17.89 16.56 2.46
C VAL A 279 17.46 17.97 2.82
N HIS A 280 16.68 18.59 1.93
CA HIS A 280 16.15 19.93 2.12
C HIS A 280 14.81 19.87 2.83
N THR A 281 14.67 20.70 3.87
CA THR A 281 13.44 20.84 4.66
C THR A 281 13.18 22.32 4.91
N PRO A 282 11.95 22.73 5.30
CA PRO A 282 11.66 24.10 5.69
C PRO A 282 12.50 24.62 6.87
N ARG A 283 13.08 23.71 7.65
CA ARG A 283 13.83 24.02 8.88
C ARG A 283 15.35 24.02 8.69
N GLY A 284 15.82 23.70 7.48
CA GLY A 284 17.24 23.62 7.17
C GLY A 284 17.60 22.39 6.33
N ILE A 285 18.90 22.22 6.13
CA ILE A 285 19.46 21.17 5.28
C ILE A 285 20.24 20.18 6.16
N ILE A 286 20.02 18.89 5.91
CA ILE A 286 20.74 17.80 6.57
C ILE A 286 21.69 17.15 5.55
N GLU A 287 23.00 17.23 5.79
CA GLU A 287 23.98 16.46 5.02
C GLU A 287 24.03 15.01 5.51
N VAL A 288 23.96 14.03 4.61
CA VAL A 288 23.76 12.64 4.98
C VAL A 288 24.47 11.65 4.06
N GLY A 289 24.95 10.55 4.64
CA GLY A 289 25.55 9.43 3.92
C GLY A 289 24.51 8.43 3.39
N GLN A 290 23.54 8.03 4.22
CA GLN A 290 22.49 7.08 3.85
C GLN A 290 21.09 7.73 3.93
N ILE A 291 20.28 7.61 2.87
CA ILE A 291 18.87 8.04 2.89
C ILE A 291 17.96 6.84 2.78
N VAL A 292 16.93 6.78 3.63
CA VAL A 292 15.92 5.72 3.63
C VAL A 292 14.54 6.30 3.35
N HIS A 293 13.93 5.89 2.23
CA HIS A 293 12.60 6.29 1.81
C HIS A 293 11.56 5.32 2.40
N ALA A 294 10.93 5.70 3.51
CA ALA A 294 9.90 4.92 4.23
C ALA A 294 8.51 5.56 4.14
N THR A 295 8.23 6.28 3.05
CA THR A 295 7.02 7.12 2.87
C THR A 295 5.85 6.42 2.16
N ASN A 296 5.92 5.10 1.98
CA ASN A 296 4.89 4.27 1.33
C ASN A 296 4.34 4.87 0.02
N ALA A 297 3.09 5.38 0.01
CA ALA A 297 2.46 5.96 -1.18
C ALA A 297 3.18 7.20 -1.70
N PHE A 298 3.84 7.95 -0.81
CA PHE A 298 4.47 9.23 -1.13
C PHE A 298 5.91 9.07 -1.66
N ALA A 299 6.41 7.84 -1.82
CA ALA A 299 7.79 7.58 -2.24
C ALA A 299 8.16 8.23 -3.58
N ALA A 300 7.22 8.28 -4.54
CA ALA A 300 7.46 8.91 -5.85
C ALA A 300 7.66 10.43 -5.78
N HIS A 301 7.41 11.09 -4.65
CA HIS A 301 7.70 12.52 -4.47
C HIS A 301 9.21 12.82 -4.58
N LEU A 302 10.03 12.00 -3.90
CA LEU A 302 11.49 12.17 -3.83
C LEU A 302 12.25 11.25 -4.79
N LEU A 303 11.54 10.33 -5.44
CA LEU A 303 12.06 9.32 -6.36
C LEU A 303 11.44 9.48 -7.75
N PRO A 304 11.99 10.37 -8.60
CA PRO A 304 11.39 10.71 -9.89
C PRO A 304 11.22 9.49 -10.81
N GLY A 305 12.12 8.51 -10.72
CA GLY A 305 12.04 7.27 -11.48
C GLY A 305 10.91 6.33 -11.07
N LEU A 306 10.16 6.62 -9.99
CA LEU A 306 8.95 5.90 -9.59
C LEU A 306 7.64 6.61 -9.99
N LYS A 307 7.72 7.85 -10.47
CA LYS A 307 6.55 8.58 -10.99
C LYS A 307 5.93 7.79 -12.16
N GLY A 308 4.61 7.62 -12.14
CA GLY A 308 3.90 6.81 -13.13
C GLY A 308 4.03 5.28 -12.96
N LYS A 309 4.82 4.79 -12.00
CA LYS A 309 5.02 3.34 -11.74
C LYS A 309 4.40 2.86 -10.44
N MET A 310 3.87 3.79 -9.67
CA MET A 310 3.06 3.53 -8.49
C MET A 310 1.88 4.48 -8.45
N ALA A 311 0.80 4.06 -7.83
CA ALA A 311 -0.43 4.83 -7.69
C ALA A 311 -0.81 4.95 -6.22
N GLY A 312 -1.33 6.11 -5.85
CA GLY A 312 -2.06 6.30 -4.62
C GLY A 312 -3.43 5.66 -4.76
N VAL A 313 -3.85 4.92 -3.75
CA VAL A 313 -5.19 4.35 -3.66
C VAL A 313 -5.79 4.83 -2.35
N ARG A 314 -6.89 5.58 -2.45
CA ARG A 314 -7.62 6.03 -1.26
C ARG A 314 -8.46 4.88 -0.70
N GLY A 315 -8.11 4.45 0.51
CA GLY A 315 -8.89 3.53 1.31
C GLY A 315 -9.80 4.29 2.28
N HIS A 316 -10.88 3.63 2.68
CA HIS A 316 -11.86 4.15 3.62
C HIS A 316 -11.98 3.22 4.82
N MET A 317 -12.19 3.83 5.98
CA MET A 317 -12.33 3.14 7.24
C MET A 317 -13.45 3.78 8.06
N THR A 318 -14.00 2.97 8.96
CA THR A 318 -14.95 3.39 9.99
C THR A 318 -14.58 2.75 11.32
N ALA A 319 -14.85 3.47 12.40
CA ALA A 319 -14.99 2.92 13.73
C ALA A 319 -16.48 2.89 14.04
N GLN A 320 -16.99 1.73 14.43
CA GLN A 320 -18.41 1.54 14.71
C GLN A 320 -18.58 0.96 16.10
N LYS A 321 -19.52 1.50 16.87
CA LYS A 321 -19.92 0.89 18.13
C LYS A 321 -20.76 -0.35 17.79
N PRO A 322 -20.34 -1.56 18.21
CA PRO A 322 -21.11 -2.76 17.96
C PRO A 322 -22.40 -2.75 18.77
N ASP A 323 -23.39 -3.46 18.24
CA ASP A 323 -24.53 -3.97 18.96
C ASP A 323 -24.07 -4.81 20.18
N PRO A 324 -24.76 -4.75 21.34
CA PRO A 324 -24.41 -5.55 22.50
C PRO A 324 -24.30 -7.06 22.23
N ASP A 325 -25.09 -7.58 21.28
CA ASP A 325 -25.14 -9.01 20.93
C ASP A 325 -24.22 -9.36 19.75
N PHE A 326 -23.37 -8.42 19.30
CA PHE A 326 -22.49 -8.63 18.16
C PHE A 326 -21.51 -9.80 18.40
N PRO A 327 -21.37 -10.75 17.45
CA PRO A 327 -20.48 -11.88 17.63
C PRO A 327 -19.02 -11.42 17.66
N GLY A 328 -18.27 -11.83 18.69
CA GLY A 328 -16.88 -11.40 18.84
C GLY A 328 -16.48 -11.35 20.29
N VAL A 329 -16.22 -12.53 20.87
CA VAL A 329 -15.78 -12.72 22.25
C VAL A 329 -14.59 -11.80 22.53
N GLU A 330 -14.81 -10.70 23.26
CA GLU A 330 -13.77 -9.83 23.84
C GLU A 330 -12.63 -9.40 22.88
N GLY A 331 -12.92 -9.26 21.58
CA GLY A 331 -11.92 -8.86 20.57
C GLY A 331 -11.03 -10.00 20.05
N LYS A 332 -11.37 -11.27 20.31
CA LYS A 332 -10.62 -12.47 19.88
C LYS A 332 -10.93 -12.92 18.45
N ARG A 333 -11.70 -12.14 17.68
CA ARG A 333 -12.08 -12.48 16.30
C ARG A 333 -11.92 -11.29 15.36
N SER A 334 -11.51 -11.59 14.13
CA SER A 334 -11.54 -10.66 13.01
C SER A 334 -12.20 -11.31 11.79
N TRP A 335 -12.59 -10.52 10.81
CA TRP A 335 -13.36 -10.99 9.66
C TRP A 335 -12.87 -10.33 8.37
N SER A 336 -13.03 -11.04 7.26
CA SER A 336 -13.25 -10.41 5.97
C SER A 336 -14.62 -10.81 5.43
N ILE A 337 -15.27 -9.91 4.70
CA ILE A 337 -16.52 -10.18 3.99
C ILE A 337 -16.19 -10.12 2.50
N ALA A 338 -16.11 -11.28 1.85
CA ALA A 338 -15.72 -11.42 0.46
C ALA A 338 -16.94 -11.60 -0.45
N TYR A 339 -16.99 -10.82 -1.52
CA TYR A 339 -18.03 -10.81 -2.55
C TYR A 339 -17.39 -10.69 -3.94
N ASP A 340 -18.13 -10.99 -5.02
CA ASP A 340 -17.55 -11.04 -6.38
C ASP A 340 -16.73 -9.79 -6.73
N SER A 341 -17.23 -8.59 -6.42
CA SER A 341 -16.53 -7.35 -6.77
C SER A 341 -15.46 -6.90 -5.78
N GLY A 342 -15.14 -7.63 -4.71
CA GLY A 342 -14.14 -7.19 -3.72
C GLY A 342 -14.33 -7.77 -2.32
N PHE A 343 -13.79 -7.09 -1.32
CA PHE A 343 -13.94 -7.50 0.07
C PHE A 343 -13.91 -6.31 1.02
N ASP A 344 -14.49 -6.53 2.19
CA ASP A 344 -14.35 -5.68 3.37
C ASP A 344 -13.61 -6.46 4.45
N TYR A 345 -12.99 -5.76 5.39
CA TYR A 345 -12.26 -6.36 6.50
C TYR A 345 -12.58 -5.62 7.79
N MET A 346 -12.70 -6.37 8.88
CA MET A 346 -12.92 -5.77 10.17
C MET A 346 -12.32 -6.56 11.32
N THR A 347 -11.97 -5.85 12.37
CA THR A 347 -11.60 -6.42 13.66
C THR A 347 -12.35 -5.69 14.77
N LYS A 348 -12.74 -6.42 15.81
CA LYS A 348 -13.33 -5.83 17.00
C LYS A 348 -12.24 -5.59 18.04
N ARG A 349 -12.16 -4.37 18.57
CA ARG A 349 -11.24 -4.05 19.67
C ARG A 349 -11.59 -4.84 20.96
N PRO A 350 -10.61 -5.07 21.85
CA PRO A 350 -10.85 -5.73 23.13
C PRO A 350 -11.88 -4.99 23.99
N GLY A 351 -12.45 -5.72 24.95
CA GLY A 351 -13.45 -5.19 25.87
C GLY A 351 -14.89 -5.17 25.32
N LYS A 352 -15.87 -5.10 26.22
CA LYS A 352 -17.30 -5.13 25.87
C LYS A 352 -17.71 -3.94 25.00
N ALA A 353 -17.13 -2.76 25.25
CA ALA A 353 -17.40 -1.55 24.49
C ALA A 353 -16.46 -1.31 23.30
N GLY A 354 -15.53 -2.23 23.02
CA GLY A 354 -14.53 -2.04 21.95
C GLY A 354 -15.19 -1.92 20.58
N GLU A 355 -14.78 -0.89 19.83
CA GLU A 355 -15.31 -0.59 18.50
C GLU A 355 -14.93 -1.66 17.46
N ILE A 356 -15.80 -1.82 16.46
CA ILE A 356 -15.49 -2.50 15.21
C ILE A 356 -14.73 -1.52 14.32
N MET A 357 -13.54 -1.92 13.92
CA MET A 357 -12.69 -1.20 12.97
C MET A 357 -12.90 -1.84 11.61
N LEU A 358 -13.67 -1.19 10.74
CA LEU A 358 -14.11 -1.74 9.46
C LEU A 358 -13.60 -0.89 8.30
N GLY A 359 -12.93 -1.53 7.36
CA GLY A 359 -12.49 -0.95 6.10
C GLY A 359 -12.89 -1.78 4.90
N GLY A 360 -12.73 -1.21 3.71
CA GLY A 360 -13.07 -1.88 2.46
C GLY A 360 -13.90 -1.00 1.54
N GLY A 361 -14.86 -1.61 0.85
CA GLY A 361 -15.83 -0.94 -0.01
C GLY A 361 -15.21 -0.28 -1.23
N TYR A 362 -13.96 -0.60 -1.58
CA TYR A 362 -13.22 0.08 -2.65
C TYR A 362 -13.99 0.10 -3.98
N THR A 363 -14.64 -1.00 -4.35
CA THR A 363 -15.42 -1.10 -5.59
C THR A 363 -16.84 -0.52 -5.50
N ARG A 364 -17.20 0.07 -4.36
CA ARG A 364 -18.49 0.71 -4.10
C ARG A 364 -18.49 2.21 -4.39
N SER A 365 -17.33 2.80 -4.67
CA SER A 365 -17.25 4.19 -5.12
C SER A 365 -17.92 4.39 -6.49
N SER A 366 -18.22 5.66 -6.80
CA SER A 366 -19.01 6.08 -7.98
C SER A 366 -18.51 5.55 -9.34
N SER A 367 -17.23 5.18 -9.43
CA SER A 367 -16.59 4.61 -10.62
C SER A 367 -15.99 3.22 -10.38
N LYS A 368 -16.60 2.43 -9.48
CA LYS A 368 -16.17 1.06 -9.14
C LYS A 368 -14.68 0.95 -8.79
N GLY A 369 -14.20 1.87 -7.95
CA GLY A 369 -12.81 1.99 -7.53
C GLY A 369 -11.95 2.96 -8.34
N LEU A 370 -12.28 3.21 -9.62
CA LEU A 370 -11.44 4.08 -10.47
C LEU A 370 -11.37 5.53 -9.97
N SER A 371 -12.40 6.01 -9.25
CA SER A 371 -12.42 7.34 -8.64
C SER A 371 -11.40 7.50 -7.51
N ASP A 372 -11.03 6.42 -6.84
CA ASP A 372 -10.08 6.40 -5.71
C ASP A 372 -8.66 5.98 -6.13
N LEU A 373 -8.49 5.60 -7.41
CA LEU A 373 -7.20 5.27 -8.00
C LEU A 373 -6.48 6.52 -8.52
N GLY A 374 -5.19 6.62 -8.20
CA GLY A 374 -4.37 7.81 -8.44
C GLY A 374 -4.67 8.94 -7.48
N VAL A 375 -5.45 8.71 -6.42
CA VAL A 375 -5.74 9.72 -5.41
C VAL A 375 -4.63 9.72 -4.36
N TRP A 376 -4.08 10.90 -4.09
CA TRP A 376 -2.95 11.10 -3.18
C TRP A 376 -3.34 11.86 -1.90
N GLU A 377 -4.63 12.16 -1.75
CA GLU A 377 -5.18 13.05 -0.73
C GLU A 377 -6.11 12.29 0.21
N ASP A 378 -5.87 12.43 1.52
CA ASP A 378 -6.63 11.83 2.62
C ASP A 378 -7.46 12.86 3.39
N ASP A 379 -7.98 13.88 2.69
CA ASP A 379 -8.74 15.01 3.27
C ASP A 379 -10.27 14.85 3.19
N SER A 380 -10.73 13.79 2.55
CA SER A 380 -12.15 13.49 2.32
C SER A 380 -12.41 11.99 2.23
N THR A 381 -13.67 11.60 2.46
CA THR A 381 -14.21 10.25 2.25
C THR A 381 -15.13 10.22 1.02
N ASP A 382 -15.29 9.05 0.41
CA ASP A 382 -16.32 8.80 -0.61
C ASP A 382 -17.63 8.39 0.07
N PRO A 383 -18.73 9.13 -0.15
CA PRO A 383 -20.00 8.90 0.55
C PRO A 383 -20.66 7.56 0.19
N LEU A 384 -20.43 7.02 -1.01
CA LEU A 384 -20.98 5.71 -1.40
C LEU A 384 -20.23 4.57 -0.71
N VAL A 385 -18.91 4.73 -0.55
CA VAL A 385 -18.11 3.78 0.21
C VAL A 385 -18.49 3.84 1.69
N GLU A 386 -18.68 5.03 2.25
CA GLU A 386 -19.08 5.22 3.64
C GLU A 386 -20.47 4.62 3.93
N ALA A 387 -21.45 4.84 3.04
CA ALA A 387 -22.76 4.22 3.14
C ALA A 387 -22.70 2.69 3.09
N HIS A 388 -21.85 2.13 2.23
CA HIS A 388 -21.61 0.68 2.17
C HIS A 388 -21.03 0.15 3.48
N LEU A 389 -19.99 0.79 4.03
CA LEU A 389 -19.34 0.34 5.27
C LEU A 389 -20.31 0.38 6.47
N GLN A 390 -21.24 1.33 6.50
CA GLN A 390 -22.29 1.36 7.53
C GLN A 390 -23.35 0.26 7.33
N GLY A 391 -23.64 -0.13 6.08
CA GLY A 391 -24.67 -1.11 5.76
C GLY A 391 -24.23 -2.57 5.76
N ILE A 392 -22.94 -2.85 5.52
CA ILE A 392 -22.48 -4.24 5.28
C ILE A 392 -22.54 -5.11 6.54
N VAL A 393 -22.26 -4.55 7.72
CA VAL A 393 -22.27 -5.31 8.97
C VAL A 393 -23.69 -5.80 9.31
N PRO A 394 -24.74 -4.95 9.39
CA PRO A 394 -26.11 -5.44 9.58
C PRO A 394 -26.58 -6.36 8.44
N ALA A 395 -26.11 -6.15 7.21
CA ALA A 395 -26.46 -7.02 6.08
C ALA A 395 -25.91 -8.45 6.21
N VAL A 396 -24.83 -8.68 6.97
CA VAL A 396 -24.22 -10.01 7.16
C VAL A 396 -24.60 -10.65 8.51
N PHE A 397 -24.76 -9.84 9.55
CA PHE A 397 -25.00 -10.32 10.92
C PHE A 397 -26.45 -10.17 11.40
N GLY A 398 -27.30 -9.53 10.59
CA GLY A 398 -28.73 -9.39 10.87
C GLY A 398 -29.00 -8.72 12.22
N ASP A 399 -29.86 -9.35 13.02
CA ASP A 399 -30.37 -8.83 14.29
C ASP A 399 -29.26 -8.52 15.30
N LYS A 400 -28.13 -9.23 15.22
CA LYS A 400 -26.95 -9.06 16.10
C LYS A 400 -26.10 -7.83 15.76
N ALA A 401 -26.50 -7.03 14.78
CA ALA A 401 -25.79 -5.84 14.33
C ALA A 401 -26.74 -4.69 13.97
N ARG A 402 -28.02 -4.79 14.34
CA ARG A 402 -29.04 -3.77 14.00
C ARG A 402 -28.77 -2.44 14.69
N GLU A 403 -28.24 -2.46 15.92
CA GLU A 403 -27.92 -1.25 16.68
C GLU A 403 -26.49 -0.73 16.46
N ASN A 404 -25.76 -1.28 15.48
CA ASN A 404 -24.44 -0.79 15.12
C ASN A 404 -24.51 0.69 14.74
N ARG A 405 -23.60 1.49 15.29
CA ARG A 405 -23.57 2.94 15.05
C ARG A 405 -22.19 3.43 14.66
N LEU A 406 -22.13 4.26 13.63
CA LEU A 406 -20.91 4.96 13.24
C LEU A 406 -20.43 5.85 14.38
N VAL A 407 -19.17 5.71 14.75
CA VAL A 407 -18.46 6.61 15.67
C VAL A 407 -17.66 7.63 14.87
N GLN A 408 -16.91 7.15 13.87
CA GLN A 408 -16.03 7.99 13.07
C GLN A 408 -15.74 7.33 11.72
N SER A 409 -15.56 8.14 10.68
CA SER A 409 -15.04 7.69 9.38
C SER A 409 -13.81 8.50 8.99
N TRP A 410 -12.87 7.86 8.29
CA TRP A 410 -11.68 8.50 7.77
C TRP A 410 -11.19 7.80 6.49
N SER A 411 -10.29 8.47 5.78
CA SER A 411 -9.59 7.89 4.64
C SER A 411 -8.08 7.82 4.88
N GLY A 412 -7.39 7.06 4.04
CA GLY A 412 -5.93 6.97 4.02
C GLY A 412 -5.41 6.53 2.67
N ILE A 413 -4.14 6.85 2.37
CA ILE A 413 -3.54 6.56 1.06
C ILE A 413 -2.61 5.37 1.16
N MET A 414 -2.91 4.36 0.34
CA MET A 414 -2.07 3.19 0.13
C MET A 414 -1.23 3.36 -1.13
N GLY A 415 0.02 2.88 -1.10
CA GLY A 415 0.87 2.85 -2.29
C GLY A 415 0.74 1.53 -3.01
N PHE A 416 0.28 1.56 -4.26
CA PHE A 416 0.18 0.39 -5.13
C PHE A 416 1.25 0.42 -6.21
N THR A 417 1.98 -0.68 -6.37
CA THR A 417 2.97 -0.85 -7.44
C THR A 417 2.35 -1.58 -8.63
N ALA A 418 2.98 -1.46 -9.79
CA ALA A 418 2.51 -2.04 -11.06
C ALA A 418 2.53 -3.58 -11.13
N ASP A 419 3.10 -4.26 -10.14
CA ASP A 419 3.13 -5.72 -10.07
C ASP A 419 2.70 -6.28 -8.71
N VAL A 420 2.06 -5.44 -7.88
CA VAL A 420 1.50 -5.80 -6.57
C VAL A 420 2.55 -6.36 -5.59
N LEU A 421 3.81 -5.97 -5.77
CA LEU A 421 4.91 -6.32 -4.88
C LEU A 421 5.58 -5.04 -4.36
N PRO A 422 6.03 -5.00 -3.10
CA PRO A 422 6.68 -3.83 -2.55
C PRO A 422 8.04 -3.56 -3.21
N PHE A 423 8.54 -2.35 -3.01
CA PHE A 423 9.93 -1.98 -3.28
C PHE A 423 10.70 -2.02 -1.97
N VAL A 424 11.73 -2.87 -1.88
CA VAL A 424 12.54 -3.05 -0.66
C VAL A 424 14.02 -3.11 -1.01
N GLY A 425 14.89 -2.33 -0.37
CA GLY A 425 16.34 -2.43 -0.51
C GLY A 425 17.00 -1.22 -1.19
N LYS A 426 18.24 -1.41 -1.66
CA LYS A 426 19.06 -0.32 -2.24
C LYS A 426 18.45 0.19 -3.56
N LEU A 427 18.44 1.51 -3.74
CA LEU A 427 17.95 2.16 -4.94
C LEU A 427 19.04 2.27 -6.01
N ASP A 428 18.64 2.19 -7.28
CA ASP A 428 19.52 2.45 -8.42
C ASP A 428 19.56 3.96 -8.72
N PRO A 429 20.73 4.57 -9.01
CA PRO A 429 20.84 5.98 -9.37
C PRO A 429 19.91 6.43 -10.50
N ARG A 430 19.52 5.54 -11.42
CA ARG A 430 18.55 5.83 -12.50
C ARG A 430 17.13 6.05 -11.98
N ILE A 431 16.81 5.55 -10.78
CA ILE A 431 15.52 5.72 -10.13
C ILE A 431 15.50 7.00 -9.31
N THR A 432 16.60 7.29 -8.61
CA THR A 432 16.74 8.49 -7.78
C THR A 432 17.02 9.74 -8.61
N GLY A 433 17.62 9.59 -9.79
CA GLY A 433 18.18 10.68 -10.58
C GLY A 433 19.46 11.27 -9.97
N ARG A 434 20.09 10.56 -9.02
CA ARG A 434 21.22 11.04 -8.24
C ARG A 434 22.33 9.99 -8.21
N THR A 435 23.49 10.35 -8.76
CA THR A 435 24.68 9.49 -8.75
C THR A 435 25.66 10.01 -7.69
N PRO A 436 25.90 9.26 -6.60
CA PRO A 436 26.91 9.65 -5.62
C PRO A 436 28.30 9.66 -6.27
N LYS A 437 29.14 10.62 -5.88
CA LYS A 437 30.55 10.69 -6.28
C LYS A 437 31.29 9.50 -5.70
N LYS A 438 32.14 8.85 -6.49
CA LYS A 438 33.03 7.81 -5.98
C LYS A 438 34.21 8.51 -5.29
N VAL A 439 34.24 8.47 -3.96
CA VAL A 439 35.26 9.17 -3.15
C VAL A 439 36.33 8.19 -2.65
N SER A 440 35.93 7.03 -2.13
CA SER A 440 36.82 5.92 -1.79
C SER A 440 36.06 4.58 -1.87
N GLU A 441 36.77 3.44 -1.80
CA GLU A 441 36.13 2.12 -1.71
C GLU A 441 35.41 1.88 -0.36
N SER A 442 35.80 2.63 0.69
CA SER A 442 35.32 2.43 2.07
C SER A 442 34.12 3.30 2.47
N VAL A 443 33.83 4.39 1.74
CA VAL A 443 32.74 5.32 2.08
C VAL A 443 31.73 5.35 0.95
N SER A 444 30.64 4.57 1.09
CA SER A 444 29.59 4.50 0.07
C SER A 444 28.30 5.18 0.55
N SER A 445 27.97 6.34 -0.02
CA SER A 445 26.65 6.96 0.17
C SER A 445 25.60 6.22 -0.67
N SER A 446 24.45 5.88 -0.08
CA SER A 446 23.39 5.14 -0.78
C SER A 446 21.99 5.62 -0.40
N GLU A 447 21.04 5.41 -1.30
CA GLU A 447 19.62 5.58 -1.02
C GLU A 447 18.92 4.21 -0.98
N TRP A 448 17.93 4.08 -0.11
CA TRP A 448 17.23 2.84 0.20
C TRP A 448 15.73 3.07 0.21
N ILE A 449 14.93 2.04 -0.05
CA ILE A 449 13.46 2.13 -0.04
C ILE A 449 12.83 0.94 0.68
N ALA A 450 11.74 1.20 1.39
CA ALA A 450 10.75 0.21 1.81
C ALA A 450 9.36 0.84 1.68
N ALA A 451 8.66 0.58 0.58
CA ALA A 451 7.42 1.27 0.23
C ALA A 451 6.56 0.50 -0.78
N GLY A 452 5.33 0.97 -1.00
CA GLY A 452 4.43 0.43 -2.02
C GLY A 452 3.84 -0.92 -1.63
N PHE A 453 3.37 -1.03 -0.39
CA PHE A 453 2.93 -2.32 0.18
C PHE A 453 1.59 -2.84 -0.35
N CYS A 454 0.93 -2.15 -1.29
CA CYS A 454 -0.24 -2.66 -2.02
C CYS A 454 -1.41 -3.12 -1.14
N GLY A 455 -1.66 -2.41 -0.03
CA GLY A 455 -2.69 -2.78 0.95
C GLY A 455 -2.21 -3.73 2.06
N GLU A 456 -1.04 -4.37 1.88
CA GLU A 456 -0.45 -5.35 2.81
C GLU A 456 0.58 -4.74 3.77
N GLY A 457 0.37 -3.48 4.16
CA GLY A 457 1.32 -2.73 4.99
C GLY A 457 1.62 -3.42 6.32
N MET A 458 0.58 -3.85 7.05
CA MET A 458 0.77 -4.53 8.34
C MET A 458 1.46 -5.89 8.23
N VAL A 459 1.39 -6.53 7.05
CA VAL A 459 2.03 -7.83 6.78
C VAL A 459 3.48 -7.66 6.37
N MET A 460 3.78 -6.65 5.55
CA MET A 460 5.08 -6.56 4.86
C MET A 460 6.01 -5.51 5.46
N ALA A 461 5.47 -4.43 6.04
CA ALA A 461 6.23 -3.21 6.30
C ALA A 461 7.32 -3.37 7.35
N TRP A 462 7.01 -4.07 8.45
CA TRP A 462 7.93 -4.26 9.56
C TRP A 462 9.17 -5.07 9.12
N LEU A 463 8.94 -6.28 8.61
CA LEU A 463 10.02 -7.16 8.14
C LEU A 463 10.79 -6.58 6.95
N SER A 464 10.14 -5.79 6.08
CA SER A 464 10.83 -5.05 5.02
C SER A 464 11.76 -3.98 5.59
N GLY A 465 11.35 -3.30 6.66
CA GLY A 465 12.17 -2.33 7.37
C GLY A 465 13.39 -2.98 8.04
N VAL A 466 13.17 -4.10 8.74
CA VAL A 466 14.25 -4.92 9.32
C VAL A 466 15.29 -5.27 8.26
N ALA A 467 14.84 -5.77 7.11
CA ALA A 467 15.76 -6.15 6.03
C ALA A 467 16.55 -4.97 5.47
N VAL A 468 15.93 -3.80 5.28
CA VAL A 468 16.65 -2.60 4.83
C VAL A 468 17.71 -2.17 5.84
N ALA A 469 17.37 -2.17 7.14
CA ALA A 469 18.33 -1.86 8.19
C ALA A 469 19.53 -2.81 8.20
N LEU A 470 19.29 -4.12 8.06
CA LEU A 470 20.37 -5.11 7.95
C LEU A 470 21.24 -4.89 6.71
N MET A 471 20.64 -4.58 5.55
CA MET A 471 21.40 -4.26 4.33
C MET A 471 22.25 -3.00 4.48
N ILE A 472 21.75 -1.97 5.16
CA ILE A 472 22.51 -0.73 5.44
C ILE A 472 23.76 -1.04 6.26
N LEU A 473 23.67 -1.98 7.20
CA LEU A 473 24.78 -2.40 8.05
C LEU A 473 25.66 -3.50 7.42
N GLY A 474 25.29 -4.02 6.25
CA GLY A 474 26.00 -5.12 5.58
C GLY A 474 25.79 -6.50 6.24
N LEU A 475 24.70 -6.66 6.99
CA LEU A 475 24.40 -7.86 7.78
C LEU A 475 23.32 -8.74 7.15
N ASP A 476 22.85 -8.44 5.93
CA ASP A 476 21.68 -9.09 5.35
C ASP A 476 21.89 -10.55 4.92
N ASP A 477 23.15 -10.97 4.78
CA ASP A 477 23.55 -12.36 4.53
C ASP A 477 24.14 -13.07 5.76
N GLU A 478 24.24 -12.36 6.90
CA GLU A 478 24.69 -12.90 8.19
C GLU A 478 23.53 -13.55 8.96
N GLU A 479 23.86 -14.47 9.87
CA GLU A 479 22.88 -15.00 10.81
C GLU A 479 22.63 -13.97 11.91
N ALA A 480 21.51 -13.26 11.81
CA ALA A 480 21.08 -12.38 12.88
C ALA A 480 20.68 -13.22 14.10
N LEU A 481 21.12 -12.80 15.29
CA LEU A 481 20.57 -13.31 16.54
C LEU A 481 19.13 -12.79 16.70
N GLU A 482 18.27 -13.63 17.26
CA GLU A 482 16.91 -13.22 17.58
C GLU A 482 16.94 -12.01 18.52
N SER A 483 16.13 -11.00 18.21
CA SER A 483 15.90 -9.84 19.08
C SER A 483 14.47 -9.35 18.89
N PRO A 484 13.90 -8.56 19.81
CA PRO A 484 12.52 -8.09 19.70
C PRO A 484 12.26 -7.45 18.32
N GLY A 485 11.30 -8.01 17.58
CA GLY A 485 10.96 -7.54 16.22
C GLY A 485 11.98 -7.86 15.12
N CYS A 486 13.06 -8.61 15.38
CA CYS A 486 14.00 -9.08 14.37
C CYS A 486 14.13 -10.60 14.46
N PRO A 487 13.51 -11.35 13.53
CA PRO A 487 13.61 -12.81 13.51
C PRO A 487 15.06 -13.28 13.39
N ALA A 488 15.36 -14.44 13.99
CA ALA A 488 16.66 -15.08 13.86
C ALA A 488 16.98 -15.51 12.42
N GLY A 489 18.27 -15.64 12.15
CA GLY A 489 18.81 -16.14 10.88
C GLY A 489 19.01 -15.04 9.85
N LYS A 490 19.17 -15.45 8.59
CA LYS A 490 19.40 -14.52 7.48
C LYS A 490 18.13 -13.75 7.14
N SER A 491 18.28 -12.57 6.54
CA SER A 491 17.16 -11.81 6.01
C SER A 491 16.34 -12.67 5.04
N GLN A 492 15.11 -12.99 5.44
CA GLN A 492 14.19 -13.82 4.65
C GLN A 492 13.44 -13.01 3.58
N VAL A 493 13.77 -11.73 3.38
CA VAL A 493 13.16 -10.94 2.32
C VAL A 493 13.43 -11.60 0.96
N PRO A 494 12.39 -11.86 0.15
CA PRO A 494 12.55 -12.39 -1.21
C PRO A 494 13.28 -11.39 -2.14
N LYS A 495 14.61 -11.28 -2.01
CA LYS A 495 15.46 -10.27 -2.67
C LYS A 495 15.19 -10.17 -4.18
N LYS A 496 15.05 -11.31 -4.86
CA LYS A 496 14.77 -11.36 -6.32
C LYS A 496 13.42 -10.76 -6.73
N ASN A 497 12.45 -10.73 -5.81
CA ASN A 497 11.09 -10.26 -6.06
C ASN A 497 10.90 -8.81 -5.56
N PHE A 498 11.49 -8.44 -4.42
CA PHE A 498 11.24 -7.12 -3.80
C PHE A 498 12.37 -6.12 -4.05
N CYS A 499 13.62 -6.58 -4.24
CA CYS A 499 14.73 -5.67 -4.48
C CYS A 499 14.65 -5.04 -5.87
N ILE A 500 14.44 -3.73 -5.88
CA ILE A 500 14.23 -2.95 -7.10
C ILE A 500 15.43 -2.98 -8.04
N GLN A 501 16.65 -3.12 -7.51
CA GLN A 501 17.87 -3.31 -8.30
C GLN A 501 17.92 -4.69 -9.00
N ILE A 502 17.36 -5.72 -8.37
CA ILE A 502 17.39 -7.11 -8.83
C ILE A 502 16.19 -7.40 -9.75
N ARG A 503 15.08 -6.69 -9.56
CA ARG A 503 13.95 -6.66 -10.49
C ARG A 503 14.46 -6.17 -11.85
N LYS A 504 14.54 -7.07 -12.84
CA LYS A 504 14.83 -6.71 -14.24
C LYS A 504 13.89 -5.57 -14.65
N GLN A 505 14.42 -4.36 -14.73
CA GLN A 505 13.69 -3.11 -15.01
C GLN A 505 12.88 -3.17 -16.32
N GLY A 506 13.09 -4.19 -17.15
CA GLY A 506 12.55 -4.35 -18.49
C GLY A 506 11.10 -4.84 -18.65
N LYS A 507 10.32 -5.14 -17.61
CA LYS A 507 8.85 -5.42 -17.75
C LYS A 507 8.00 -4.84 -16.62
N ALA A 508 8.43 -4.95 -15.36
CA ALA A 508 7.68 -4.45 -14.19
C ALA A 508 7.60 -2.91 -14.10
N LEU A 509 8.46 -2.20 -14.85
CA LEU A 509 8.49 -0.73 -14.91
C LEU A 509 8.01 -0.18 -16.26
N ARG A 510 7.45 -1.04 -17.15
CA ARG A 510 6.88 -0.60 -18.44
C ARG A 510 5.38 -0.29 -18.30
N HIS A 511 5.07 0.99 -18.52
CA HIS A 511 3.79 1.62 -18.82
C HIS A 511 2.59 1.40 -17.85
N LEU A 512 1.89 2.51 -17.59
CA LEU A 512 0.72 2.64 -16.71
C LEU A 512 -0.46 1.66 -16.93
N PRO A 513 -0.74 1.11 -18.13
CA PRO A 513 -1.86 0.20 -18.31
C PRO A 513 -1.81 -1.00 -17.36
N ASN A 514 -0.62 -1.44 -16.95
CA ASN A 514 -0.48 -2.58 -16.04
C ASN A 514 -0.94 -2.27 -14.60
N VAL A 515 -0.71 -1.05 -14.08
CA VAL A 515 -1.21 -0.64 -12.75
C VAL A 515 -2.73 -0.58 -12.79
N VAL A 516 -3.30 0.07 -13.82
CA VAL A 516 -4.75 0.24 -13.91
C VAL A 516 -5.44 -1.08 -14.20
N VAL A 517 -4.87 -1.93 -15.07
CA VAL A 517 -5.39 -3.28 -15.35
C VAL A 517 -5.26 -4.18 -14.13
N GLN A 518 -4.20 -4.10 -13.32
CA GLN A 518 -4.07 -4.93 -12.13
C GLN A 518 -4.95 -4.49 -10.97
N VAL A 519 -5.07 -3.18 -10.72
CA VAL A 519 -6.05 -2.67 -9.76
C VAL A 519 -7.47 -2.97 -10.24
N ALA A 520 -7.71 -2.92 -11.56
CA ALA A 520 -8.96 -3.37 -12.15
C ALA A 520 -9.12 -4.89 -12.18
N SER A 521 -8.06 -5.70 -12.07
CA SER A 521 -8.10 -7.17 -12.01
C SER A 521 -8.14 -7.72 -10.58
N LEU A 522 -8.21 -6.86 -9.56
CA LEU A 522 -8.77 -7.25 -8.26
C LEU A 522 -10.28 -7.56 -8.39
N LYS A 523 -10.88 -7.20 -9.53
CA LYS A 523 -12.07 -7.87 -10.04
C LYS A 523 -11.63 -9.27 -10.46
N SER A 524 -12.19 -10.32 -9.86
CA SER A 524 -12.49 -11.52 -10.67
C SER A 524 -13.05 -11.01 -12.01
N TRP A 525 -12.55 -11.52 -13.13
CA TRP A 525 -13.06 -11.44 -14.51
C TRP A 525 -11.91 -11.34 -15.54
N ASP A 526 -11.97 -12.26 -16.50
CA ASP A 526 -11.07 -12.55 -17.63
C ASP A 526 -10.07 -11.47 -18.08
N VAL A 527 -8.79 -11.76 -17.80
CA VAL A 527 -7.58 -11.13 -18.37
C VAL A 527 -7.63 -11.03 -19.91
N CYS A 528 -8.41 -11.90 -20.56
CA CYS A 528 -8.49 -12.01 -22.01
C CYS A 528 -9.14 -10.79 -22.73
N ARG A 529 -9.97 -9.99 -22.04
CA ARG A 529 -10.66 -8.82 -22.65
C ARG A 529 -9.83 -7.53 -22.60
N CYS A 530 -9.10 -7.30 -21.51
CA CYS A 530 -8.18 -6.15 -21.40
C CYS A 530 -6.96 -6.31 -22.31
N GLU A 531 -6.46 -7.54 -22.50
CA GLU A 531 -5.41 -7.81 -23.49
C GLU A 531 -5.88 -7.53 -24.92
N LYS A 532 -7.17 -7.72 -25.24
CA LYS A 532 -7.74 -7.32 -26.54
C LYS A 532 -7.80 -5.81 -26.72
N ILE A 533 -8.11 -5.03 -25.69
CA ILE A 533 -8.11 -3.55 -25.78
C ILE A 533 -6.67 -3.03 -25.91
N ALA A 534 -5.74 -3.55 -25.11
CA ALA A 534 -4.32 -3.23 -25.20
C ALA A 534 -3.66 -3.74 -26.50
N SER A 535 -4.17 -4.83 -27.11
CA SER A 535 -3.71 -5.29 -28.42
C SER A 535 -4.33 -4.50 -29.57
N ILE A 536 -5.54 -3.97 -29.42
CA ILE A 536 -6.17 -3.03 -30.36
C ILE A 536 -5.41 -1.69 -30.39
N GLU A 537 -4.91 -1.22 -29.24
CA GLU A 537 -4.03 -0.04 -29.22
C GLU A 537 -2.64 -0.31 -29.82
N ARG A 538 -2.07 -1.51 -29.60
CA ARG A 538 -0.80 -1.93 -30.24
C ARG A 538 -0.94 -2.23 -31.74
N SER A 539 -2.12 -2.68 -32.19
CA SER A 539 -2.37 -2.97 -33.61
C SER A 539 -2.79 -1.76 -34.42
N LYS A 540 -3.21 -0.66 -33.76
CA LYS A 540 -3.45 0.64 -34.39
C LYS A 540 -2.16 1.45 -34.67
N SER A 541 -1.00 0.99 -34.20
CA SER A 541 0.30 1.43 -34.67
C SER A 541 0.86 0.46 -35.73
N GLY A 542 0.27 0.50 -36.92
CA GLY A 542 0.75 -0.19 -38.12
C GLY A 542 0.69 0.75 -39.35
N PRO A 543 1.51 0.53 -40.40
CA PRO A 543 2.07 1.61 -41.23
C PRO A 543 1.12 2.28 -42.24
N LEU A 544 -0.18 2.00 -42.19
CA LEU A 544 -1.14 2.41 -43.23
C LEU A 544 -1.94 3.67 -42.87
N PHE A 545 -2.03 4.07 -41.60
CA PHE A 545 -2.61 5.38 -41.22
C PHE A 545 -1.60 6.53 -41.23
N ALA A 546 -0.29 6.23 -41.27
CA ALA A 546 0.76 7.25 -41.38
C ALA A 546 0.94 7.82 -42.80
N ARG A 547 0.34 7.19 -43.84
CA ARG A 547 0.41 7.71 -45.22
C ARG A 547 -0.77 8.61 -45.61
N GLN A 548 -1.95 8.42 -45.01
CA GLN A 548 -3.12 9.26 -45.30
C GLN A 548 -3.17 10.53 -44.43
N ALA A 549 -2.68 10.46 -43.18
CA ALA A 549 -2.52 11.66 -42.35
C ALA A 549 -1.30 12.53 -42.75
N SER A 550 -0.35 11.99 -43.54
CA SER A 550 0.77 12.74 -44.10
C SER A 550 0.40 13.44 -45.43
N SER A 551 -0.49 12.85 -46.24
CA SER A 551 -0.97 13.49 -47.47
C SER A 551 -1.95 14.64 -47.23
N GLU A 552 -2.74 14.61 -46.15
CA GLU A 552 -3.64 15.72 -45.79
C GLU A 552 -2.94 16.84 -45.00
N LEU A 553 -1.84 16.56 -44.32
CA LEU A 553 -1.02 17.59 -43.66
C LEU A 553 -0.02 18.28 -44.62
N HIS A 554 0.39 17.61 -45.71
CA HIS A 554 1.18 18.24 -46.78
C HIS A 554 0.33 19.01 -47.81
N ALA A 555 -0.96 18.70 -47.97
CA ALA A 555 -1.86 19.44 -48.86
C ALA A 555 -2.35 20.79 -48.28
N GLN A 556 -2.07 21.10 -47.01
CA GLN A 556 -2.40 22.39 -46.40
C GLN A 556 -1.19 23.33 -46.23
N LEU A 557 -0.02 22.97 -46.75
CA LEU A 557 1.19 23.80 -46.72
C LEU A 557 1.72 24.23 -48.10
N ASP A 558 1.02 23.92 -49.19
CA ASP A 558 1.45 24.22 -50.57
C ASP A 558 0.54 25.21 -51.34
N ASN A 559 -0.25 26.03 -50.63
CA ASN A 559 -0.96 27.16 -51.24
C ASN A 559 -0.38 28.49 -50.74
N ARG A 560 0.77 28.88 -51.30
CA ARG A 560 1.14 30.29 -51.48
C ARG A 560 1.52 30.51 -52.96
N PRO A 561 0.92 31.49 -53.65
CA PRO A 561 1.33 31.82 -55.01
C PRO A 561 2.60 32.66 -54.99
N ASP A 562 3.64 32.18 -55.68
CA ASP A 562 4.74 33.02 -56.13
C ASP A 562 4.23 33.92 -57.28
N GLN A 563 4.15 35.22 -57.03
CA GLN A 563 4.30 36.24 -58.06
C GLN A 563 5.59 36.98 -57.80
N ILE A 564 6.60 36.67 -58.61
CA ILE A 564 7.71 37.56 -58.90
C ILE A 564 7.22 38.53 -59.98
N ASP A 565 7.24 39.82 -59.73
CA ASP A 565 7.76 40.75 -60.73
C ASP A 565 8.26 42.08 -60.10
N ARG A 566 9.53 42.33 -60.39
CA ARG A 566 10.13 43.61 -60.84
C ARG A 566 10.07 44.89 -60.01
N GLU A 567 11.30 45.37 -59.81
CA GLU A 567 11.78 46.72 -60.10
C GLU A 567 11.82 47.79 -58.99
N ARG A 568 13.08 48.19 -58.74
CA ARG A 568 13.60 49.56 -58.63
C ARG A 568 13.36 50.38 -57.34
N VAL A 569 14.49 50.60 -56.67
CA VAL A 569 15.11 51.93 -56.44
C VAL A 569 14.14 53.04 -56.01
N THR A 570 14.07 53.31 -54.71
CA THR A 570 14.72 54.47 -54.06
C THR A 570 14.61 54.36 -52.55
#